data_AF-A0A3M1DPH4-F1
#
_entry.id   AF-A0A3M1DPH4-F1
#
_cell.length_a   1.000
_cell.length_b   1.000
_cell.length_c   1.000
_cell.angle_alpha   90.00
_cell.angle_beta   90.00
_cell.angle_gamma   90.00
#
_symmetry.space_group_name_H-M   'P 1'
#
loop_
_entity.id
_entity.type
_entity.pdbx_description
1 polymer ?
#
loop_
_entity_poly.entity_id
_entity_poly.type
_entity_poly.pdbx_seq_one_letter_code
_entity_poly.pdbx_strand_id
1 'polypeptide(L)'
;MDMKKPFTPPYEISDAFRKKVAYFCMEFGIDHPLRIYSGGLGYLAGSHMRSAYTLGQNLVGIGILWKFGYYEQQWNDQNELQAVFRERFYNFLEDTGIRFRIEVNNHPVWVKAWYLPPHVFGTAPVFLLSTDLPENDYLARTICHRLYDDNVETK
;
A
#
# COMPACT_ATOMS: atom_id res chain seq x y z
N MET A 1 11.42 -4.28 13.19
CA MET A 1 11.91 -2.90 13.37
C MET A 1 11.41 -2.38 14.71
N ASP A 2 12.30 -1.85 15.56
CA ASP A 2 11.90 -1.24 16.85
C ASP A 2 11.30 0.15 16.59
N MET A 3 10.03 0.38 16.95
CA MET A 3 9.33 1.65 16.78
C MET A 3 10.02 2.84 17.47
N LYS A 4 10.95 2.58 18.39
CA LYS A 4 11.72 3.63 19.09
C LYS A 4 12.84 4.24 18.24
N LYS A 5 13.24 3.61 17.14
CA LYS A 5 14.27 4.16 16.25
C LYS A 5 13.63 4.89 15.05
N PRO A 6 14.03 6.14 14.76
CA PRO A 6 13.56 6.82 13.56
C PRO A 6 13.97 6.04 12.31
N PHE A 7 13.04 5.88 11.36
CA PHE A 7 13.34 5.30 10.06
C PHE A 7 14.38 6.15 9.32
N THR A 8 15.32 5.46 8.67
CA THR A 8 16.32 6.04 7.77
C THR A 8 16.15 5.39 6.40
N PRO A 9 15.91 6.17 5.32
CA PRO A 9 15.82 5.63 3.97
C PRO A 9 17.10 4.86 3.59
N PRO A 10 17.01 3.74 2.86
CA PRO A 10 18.15 2.91 2.51
C PRO A 10 18.91 3.43 1.27
N TYR A 11 18.98 4.75 1.11
CA TYR A 11 19.72 5.44 0.05
C TYR A 11 20.20 6.81 0.53
N GLU A 12 21.16 7.39 -0.19
CA GLU A 12 21.70 8.70 0.14
C GLU A 12 20.69 9.81 -0.13
N ILE A 13 20.48 10.67 0.87
CA ILE A 13 19.59 11.82 0.77
C ILE A 13 20.36 13.00 0.21
N SER A 14 19.86 13.55 -0.90
CA SER A 14 20.40 14.78 -1.48
C SER A 14 20.21 15.98 -0.54
N ASP A 15 21.22 16.84 -0.46
CA ASP A 15 21.19 18.03 0.40
C ASP A 15 20.01 18.96 0.11
N ALA A 16 19.54 19.00 -1.14
CA ALA A 16 18.38 19.79 -1.55
C ALA A 16 17.06 19.27 -0.95
N PHE A 17 17.00 18.00 -0.51
CA PHE A 17 15.77 17.30 -0.13
C PHE A 17 15.83 16.69 1.28
N ARG A 18 16.47 17.37 2.23
CA ARG A 18 16.69 16.87 3.60
C ARG A 18 15.42 16.79 4.46
N LYS A 19 14.38 17.58 4.14
CA LYS A 19 13.14 17.60 4.92
C LYS A 19 12.41 16.27 4.81
N LYS A 20 12.11 15.63 5.95
CA LYS A 20 11.35 14.38 6.00
C LYS A 20 9.91 14.61 5.54
N VAL A 21 9.45 13.78 4.60
CA VAL A 21 8.08 13.83 4.08
C VAL A 21 7.47 12.43 4.12
N ALA A 22 6.22 12.35 4.59
CA ALA A 22 5.38 11.17 4.45
C ALA A 22 4.30 11.46 3.41
N TYR A 23 4.32 10.70 2.31
CA TYR A 23 3.39 10.82 1.20
C TYR A 23 2.28 9.77 1.32
N PHE A 24 1.10 10.20 1.75
CA PHE A 24 -0.05 9.31 1.90
C PHE A 24 -0.83 9.21 0.60
N CYS A 25 -1.11 7.98 0.16
CA CYS A 25 -1.97 7.73 -0.98
C CYS A 25 -2.74 6.42 -0.82
N MET A 26 -3.96 6.38 -1.35
CA MET A 26 -4.77 5.15 -1.38
C MET A 26 -4.28 4.17 -2.44
N GLU A 27 -3.49 4.63 -3.42
CA GLU A 27 -3.03 3.81 -4.52
C GLU A 27 -1.62 4.17 -4.99
N PHE A 28 -0.87 3.15 -5.41
CA PHE A 28 0.48 3.31 -5.98
C PHE A 28 0.62 2.44 -7.23
N GLY A 29 0.58 3.09 -8.39
CA GLY A 29 0.84 2.50 -9.70
C GLY A 29 2.34 2.45 -9.99
N ILE A 30 3.06 1.58 -9.27
CA ILE A 30 4.53 1.48 -9.34
C ILE A 30 4.98 0.55 -10.46
N ASP A 31 4.44 -0.67 -10.47
CA ASP A 31 4.78 -1.72 -11.42
C ASP A 31 3.63 -2.72 -11.53
N HIS A 32 3.58 -3.47 -12.62
CA HIS A 32 2.49 -4.41 -12.92
C HIS A 32 2.33 -5.53 -11.87
N PRO A 33 3.39 -6.08 -11.26
CA PRO A 33 3.25 -7.06 -10.18
C PRO A 33 2.60 -6.50 -8.91
N LEU A 34 2.68 -5.19 -8.65
CA LEU A 34 2.12 -4.55 -7.46
C LEU A 34 0.75 -3.91 -7.76
N ARG A 35 -0.29 -4.75 -7.78
CA ARG A 35 -1.67 -4.37 -8.13
C ARG A 35 -2.45 -3.66 -7.02
N ILE A 36 -1.94 -2.54 -6.52
CA ILE A 36 -2.57 -1.71 -5.48
C ILE A 36 -3.07 -0.35 -6.01
N TYR A 37 -3.53 -0.31 -7.26
CA TYR A 37 -3.98 0.92 -7.93
C TYR A 37 -5.12 0.65 -8.91
N SER A 38 -5.85 1.71 -9.26
CA SER A 38 -6.97 1.63 -10.21
C SER A 38 -6.80 2.55 -11.42
N GLY A 39 -6.13 3.70 -11.28
CA GLY A 39 -6.07 4.68 -12.37
C GLY A 39 -5.02 5.77 -12.19
N GLY A 40 -5.36 6.98 -12.64
CA GLY A 40 -4.43 8.10 -12.79
C GLY A 40 -3.77 8.58 -11.49
N LEU A 41 -4.51 8.53 -10.36
CA LEU A 41 -3.95 8.88 -9.05
C LEU A 41 -2.78 7.95 -8.71
N GLY A 42 -2.95 6.65 -8.92
CA GLY A 42 -1.94 5.63 -8.66
C GLY A 42 -0.74 5.80 -9.56
N TYR A 43 -0.94 6.05 -10.86
CA TYR A 43 0.18 6.34 -11.78
C TYR A 43 0.94 7.61 -11.37
N LEU A 44 0.25 8.66 -10.96
CA LEU A 44 0.87 9.87 -10.44
C LEU A 44 1.67 9.59 -9.16
N ALA A 45 1.08 8.89 -8.19
CA ALA A 45 1.76 8.51 -6.95
C ALA A 45 2.98 7.62 -7.24
N GLY A 46 2.86 6.62 -8.11
CA GLY A 46 3.94 5.71 -8.48
C GLY A 46 5.10 6.42 -9.19
N SER A 47 4.81 7.28 -10.16
CA SER A 47 5.81 8.11 -10.83
C SER A 47 6.49 9.09 -9.87
N HIS A 48 5.73 9.69 -8.94
CA HIS A 48 6.29 10.53 -7.89
C HIS A 48 7.26 9.74 -6.99
N MET A 49 6.90 8.52 -6.57
CA MET A 49 7.80 7.66 -5.80
C MET A 49 9.07 7.28 -6.57
N ARG A 50 8.98 7.04 -7.88
CA ARG A 50 10.16 6.80 -8.75
C ARG A 50 11.05 8.04 -8.84
N SER A 51 10.48 9.22 -9.09
CA SER A 51 11.24 10.48 -9.14
C SER A 51 11.89 10.80 -7.79
N ALA A 52 11.20 10.57 -6.67
CA ALA A 52 11.74 10.77 -5.33
C ALA A 52 12.97 9.90 -5.07
N TYR A 53 12.96 8.65 -5.54
CA TYR A 53 14.13 7.77 -5.48
C TYR A 53 15.30 8.28 -6.31
N THR A 54 15.05 8.60 -7.58
CA THR A 54 16.10 9.09 -8.50
C THR A 54 16.76 10.37 -8.00
N LEU A 55 15.99 11.25 -7.34
CA LEU A 55 16.47 12.53 -6.81
C LEU A 55 17.06 12.42 -5.39
N GLY A 56 17.03 11.24 -4.75
CA GLY A 56 17.48 11.06 -3.37
C GLY A 56 16.66 11.88 -2.37
N GLN A 57 15.33 11.95 -2.53
CA GLN A 57 14.48 12.70 -1.61
C GLN A 57 14.25 11.95 -0.30
N ASN A 58 14.19 12.68 0.83
CA ASN A 58 13.88 12.13 2.14
C ASN A 58 12.37 11.87 2.32
N LEU A 59 11.85 10.92 1.54
CA LEU A 59 10.43 10.66 1.39
C LEU A 59 10.12 9.18 1.64
N VAL A 60 9.01 8.94 2.35
CA VAL A 60 8.37 7.61 2.45
C VAL A 60 6.95 7.68 1.90
N GLY A 61 6.54 6.67 1.15
CA GLY A 61 5.15 6.46 0.77
C GLY A 61 4.42 5.69 1.85
N ILE A 62 3.15 6.02 2.10
CA ILE A 62 2.27 5.30 3.01
C ILE A 62 0.95 5.03 2.30
N GLY A 63 0.53 3.78 2.25
CA GLY A 63 -0.73 3.37 1.65
C GLY A 63 -1.30 2.12 2.29
N ILE A 64 -2.32 1.54 1.65
CA ILE A 64 -2.97 0.31 2.08
C ILE A 64 -2.51 -0.86 1.21
N LEU A 65 -2.28 -2.02 1.83
CA LEU A 65 -2.07 -3.27 1.13
C LEU A 65 -3.45 -3.89 0.79
N TRP A 66 -3.94 -3.60 -0.42
CA TRP A 66 -5.21 -4.12 -0.90
C TRP A 66 -5.12 -5.61 -1.23
N LYS A 67 -5.85 -6.45 -0.50
CA LYS A 67 -5.82 -7.91 -0.64
C LYS A 67 -6.24 -8.39 -2.03
N PHE A 68 -7.25 -7.76 -2.61
CA PHE A 68 -7.79 -8.09 -3.92
C PHE A 68 -7.50 -7.02 -4.99
N GLY A 69 -6.85 -5.91 -4.59
CA GLY A 69 -6.64 -4.75 -5.45
C GLY A 69 -7.96 -4.05 -5.80
N TYR A 70 -8.05 -3.53 -7.03
CA TYR A 70 -9.30 -3.07 -7.63
C TYR A 70 -10.07 -4.27 -8.20
N TYR A 71 -10.35 -4.32 -9.50
CA TYR A 71 -10.81 -5.53 -10.19
C TYR A 71 -10.01 -5.76 -11.47
N GLU A 72 -10.04 -7.00 -11.97
CA GLU A 72 -9.63 -7.34 -13.33
C GLU A 72 -10.86 -7.49 -14.22
N GLN A 73 -10.80 -6.99 -15.44
CA GLN A 73 -11.84 -7.24 -16.45
C GLN A 73 -11.52 -8.54 -17.17
N GLN A 74 -12.48 -9.47 -17.20
CA GLN A 74 -12.37 -10.73 -17.94
C GLN A 74 -13.65 -10.97 -18.74
N TRP A 75 -13.52 -11.58 -19.91
CA TRP A 75 -14.66 -12.05 -20.69
C TRP A 75 -15.15 -13.38 -20.09
N ASN A 76 -16.47 -13.55 -19.98
CA ASN A 76 -17.09 -14.84 -19.63
C ASN A 76 -17.40 -15.65 -20.91
N ASP A 77 -17.88 -16.89 -20.72
CA ASP A 77 -18.24 -17.81 -21.82
C ASP A 77 -19.40 -17.29 -22.68
N GLN A 78 -20.13 -16.27 -22.19
CA GLN A 78 -21.23 -15.59 -22.85
C GLN A 78 -20.80 -14.33 -23.61
N ASN A 79 -19.49 -14.05 -23.71
CA ASN A 79 -18.93 -12.82 -24.30
C ASN A 79 -19.39 -11.53 -23.60
N GLU A 80 -19.54 -11.56 -22.28
CA GLU A 80 -19.82 -10.40 -21.44
C GLU A 80 -18.59 -10.07 -20.58
N LEU A 81 -18.38 -8.79 -20.29
CA LEU A 81 -17.33 -8.33 -19.38
C LEU A 81 -17.76 -8.50 -17.93
N GLN A 82 -16.94 -9.18 -17.14
CA GLN A 82 -17.13 -9.34 -15.70
C GLN A 82 -15.94 -8.81 -14.91
N ALA A 83 -16.23 -8.29 -13.71
CA ALA A 83 -15.22 -7.88 -12.74
C ALA A 83 -14.79 -9.09 -11.90
N VAL A 84 -13.50 -9.40 -11.93
CA VAL A 84 -12.90 -10.51 -11.18
C VAL A 84 -11.96 -9.95 -10.11
N PHE A 85 -12.15 -10.40 -8.88
CA PHE A 85 -11.32 -10.04 -7.73
C PHE A 85 -10.40 -11.21 -7.40
N ARG A 86 -9.09 -11.01 -7.55
CA ARG A 86 -8.08 -12.05 -7.30
C ARG A 86 -7.27 -11.69 -6.08
N GLU A 87 -7.17 -12.62 -5.14
CA GLU A 87 -6.30 -12.46 -3.98
C GLU A 87 -4.84 -12.32 -4.45
N ARG A 88 -4.10 -11.41 -3.83
CA ARG A 88 -2.72 -11.10 -4.18
C ARG A 88 -1.78 -11.44 -3.04
N PHE A 89 -0.69 -12.08 -3.42
CA PHE A 89 0.44 -12.38 -2.55
C PHE A 89 1.68 -11.73 -3.14
N TYR A 90 2.38 -10.92 -2.34
CA TYR A 90 3.52 -10.14 -2.78
C TYR A 90 4.77 -10.59 -2.03
N ASN A 91 5.49 -11.56 -2.59
CA ASN A 91 6.67 -12.15 -1.96
C ASN A 91 7.87 -11.19 -1.86
N PHE A 92 7.82 -10.07 -2.57
CA PHE A 92 8.82 -9.00 -2.54
C PHE A 92 8.56 -7.96 -1.44
N LEU A 93 7.44 -8.05 -0.71
CA LEU A 93 7.20 -7.22 0.46
C LEU A 93 7.85 -7.83 1.69
N GLU A 94 8.46 -6.98 2.51
CA GLU A 94 9.10 -7.36 3.76
C GLU A 94 8.15 -7.12 4.94
N ASP A 95 8.11 -8.06 5.88
CA ASP A 95 7.44 -7.86 7.16
C ASP A 95 8.29 -6.95 8.05
N THR A 96 7.77 -5.78 8.39
CA THR A 96 8.48 -4.84 9.27
C THR A 96 8.48 -5.27 10.74
N GLY A 97 7.56 -6.16 11.11
CA GLY A 97 7.21 -6.49 12.49
C GLY A 97 6.43 -5.37 13.22
N ILE A 98 6.17 -4.24 12.57
CA ILE A 98 5.41 -3.13 13.16
C ILE A 98 3.94 -3.51 13.18
N ARG A 99 3.37 -3.51 14.39
CA ARG A 99 1.95 -3.70 14.65
C ARG A 99 1.48 -2.69 15.69
N PHE A 100 0.32 -2.11 15.48
CA PHE A 100 -0.30 -1.17 16.42
C PHE A 100 -1.82 -1.27 16.31
N ARG A 101 -2.52 -0.74 17.32
CA ARG A 101 -3.98 -0.63 17.30
C ARG A 101 -4.39 0.79 17.01
N ILE A 102 -5.43 0.94 16.21
CA ILE A 102 -6.17 2.18 16.02
C ILE A 102 -7.64 1.95 16.33
N GLU A 103 -8.36 3.01 16.61
CA GLU A 103 -9.81 2.95 16.78
C GLU A 103 -10.47 3.34 15.46
N VAL A 104 -11.33 2.45 14.94
CA VAL A 104 -12.13 2.69 13.73
C VAL A 104 -13.58 2.44 14.11
N ASN A 105 -14.45 3.44 13.96
CA ASN A 105 -15.86 3.36 14.34
C ASN A 105 -16.07 2.82 15.78
N ASN A 106 -15.27 3.29 16.74
CA ASN A 106 -15.24 2.85 18.14
C ASN A 106 -14.83 1.38 18.38
N HIS A 107 -14.24 0.73 17.37
CA HIS A 107 -13.74 -0.63 17.47
C HIS A 107 -12.20 -0.65 17.35
N PRO A 108 -11.50 -1.39 18.24
CA PRO A 108 -10.04 -1.42 18.22
C PRO A 108 -9.52 -2.38 17.15
N VAL A 109 -8.98 -1.82 16.06
CA VAL A 109 -8.46 -2.54 14.89
C VAL A 109 -6.94 -2.66 14.97
N TRP A 110 -6.42 -3.88 14.84
CA TRP A 110 -5.00 -4.12 14.63
C TRP A 110 -4.57 -3.78 13.21
N VAL A 111 -3.45 -3.09 13.08
CA VAL A 111 -2.82 -2.75 11.80
C VAL A 111 -1.40 -3.27 11.79
N LYS A 112 -1.00 -3.89 10.68
CA LYS A 112 0.37 -4.30 10.41
C LYS A 112 0.93 -3.47 9.24
N ALA A 113 2.20 -3.10 9.31
CA ALA A 113 2.89 -2.44 8.20
C ALA A 113 3.79 -3.42 7.44
N TRP A 114 3.60 -3.49 6.13
CA TRP A 114 4.51 -4.14 5.19
C TRP A 114 5.43 -3.09 4.55
N TYR A 115 6.60 -3.52 4.09
CA TYR A 115 7.58 -2.64 3.49
C TYR A 115 7.90 -3.07 2.06
N LEU A 116 7.86 -2.11 1.13
CA LEU A 116 8.37 -2.25 -0.21
C LEU A 116 9.76 -1.60 -0.28
N PRO A 117 10.82 -2.40 -0.38
CA PRO A 117 12.18 -1.88 -0.47
C PRO A 117 12.41 -1.13 -1.79
N PRO A 118 13.17 -0.01 -1.77
CA PRO A 118 13.49 0.76 -2.97
C PRO A 118 14.10 -0.05 -4.12
N HIS A 119 14.94 -1.03 -3.80
CA HIS A 119 15.67 -1.82 -4.80
C HIS A 119 14.76 -2.75 -5.63
N VAL A 120 13.53 -3.04 -5.18
CA VAL A 120 12.62 -3.96 -5.89
C VAL A 120 12.11 -3.35 -7.20
N PHE A 121 11.73 -2.06 -7.19
CA PHE A 121 11.18 -1.38 -8.36
C PHE A 121 11.82 -0.02 -8.68
N GLY A 122 12.82 0.43 -7.91
CA GLY A 122 13.45 1.74 -8.09
C GLY A 122 12.52 2.88 -7.65
N THR A 123 11.92 2.75 -6.47
CA THR A 123 11.02 3.76 -5.87
C THR A 123 11.50 4.20 -4.51
N ALA A 124 11.04 5.35 -4.03
CA ALA A 124 11.22 5.70 -2.62
C ALA A 124 10.53 4.62 -1.76
N PRO A 125 10.98 4.39 -0.52
CA PRO A 125 10.42 3.36 0.36
C PRO A 125 8.91 3.54 0.52
N VAL A 126 8.15 2.47 0.38
CA VAL A 126 6.68 2.50 0.59
C VAL A 126 6.33 1.56 1.75
N PHE A 127 5.52 2.05 2.68
CA PHE A 127 4.88 1.25 3.72
C PHE A 127 3.42 1.00 3.36
N LEU A 128 3.01 -0.26 3.39
CA LEU A 128 1.65 -0.69 3.04
C LEU A 128 0.97 -1.29 4.27
N LEU A 129 -0.10 -0.65 4.72
CA LEU A 129 -0.83 -1.03 5.92
C LEU A 129 -1.88 -2.09 5.61
N SER A 130 -2.02 -3.08 6.49
CA SER A 130 -3.01 -4.16 6.36
C SER A 130 -3.72 -4.39 7.68
N THR A 131 -5.03 -4.59 7.60
CA THR A 131 -5.90 -5.02 8.70
C THR A 131 -6.31 -6.50 8.56
N ASP A 132 -5.85 -7.21 7.52
CA ASP A 132 -6.11 -8.64 7.31
C ASP A 132 -5.26 -9.49 8.27
N LEU A 133 -5.65 -9.46 9.54
CA LEU A 133 -4.97 -10.09 10.66
C LEU A 133 -5.96 -10.99 11.41
N PRO A 134 -5.54 -12.15 11.92
CA PRO A 134 -6.42 -13.06 12.68
C PRO A 134 -6.94 -12.44 13.98
N GLU A 135 -6.28 -11.41 14.51
CA GLU A 135 -6.70 -10.67 15.71
C GLU A 135 -7.89 -9.73 15.45
N ASN A 136 -8.21 -9.45 14.18
CA ASN A 136 -9.31 -8.59 13.77
C ASN A 136 -10.56 -9.41 13.43
N ASP A 137 -11.73 -8.85 13.73
CA ASP A 137 -12.99 -9.40 13.24
C ASP A 137 -13.11 -9.28 11.71
N TYR A 138 -14.14 -9.91 11.15
CA TYR A 138 -14.33 -9.92 9.71
C TYR A 138 -14.47 -8.51 9.12
N LEU A 139 -15.20 -7.62 9.79
CA LEU A 139 -15.42 -6.26 9.34
C LEU A 139 -14.11 -5.47 9.28
N ALA A 140 -13.30 -5.52 10.33
CA ALA A 140 -12.00 -4.87 10.39
C ALA A 140 -11.03 -5.42 9.33
N ARG A 141 -11.05 -6.73 9.06
CA ARG A 141 -10.26 -7.33 7.97
C ARG A 141 -10.68 -6.81 6.60
N THR A 142 -11.99 -6.60 6.40
CA THR A 142 -12.52 -6.13 5.11
C THR A 142 -12.12 -4.70 4.74
N ILE A 143 -11.65 -3.88 5.69
CA ILE A 143 -11.14 -2.52 5.43
C ILE A 143 -10.07 -2.48 4.33
N CYS A 144 -9.18 -3.48 4.27
CA CYS A 144 -8.12 -3.55 3.25
C CYS A 144 -8.39 -4.58 2.14
N HIS A 145 -9.64 -5.04 1.97
CA HIS A 145 -9.93 -6.05 0.95
C HIS A 145 -9.85 -5.48 -0.46
N ARG A 146 -10.61 -4.41 -0.75
CA ARG A 146 -10.77 -3.87 -2.10
C ARG A 146 -10.57 -2.37 -2.11
N LEU A 147 -9.83 -1.90 -3.11
CA LEU A 147 -9.70 -0.48 -3.40
C LEU A 147 -11.03 0.04 -3.97
N TYR A 148 -11.60 1.07 -3.34
CA TYR A 148 -12.90 1.66 -3.72
C TYR A 148 -14.05 0.64 -3.79
N ASP A 149 -14.22 -0.14 -2.72
CA ASP A 149 -15.41 -0.96 -2.55
C ASP A 149 -16.66 -0.09 -2.32
N ASP A 150 -17.80 -0.52 -2.85
CA ASP A 150 -19.08 0.16 -2.70
C ASP A 150 -19.73 -0.10 -1.33
N ASN A 151 -19.12 -0.96 -0.50
CA ASN A 151 -19.66 -1.32 0.80
C ASN A 151 -19.58 -0.15 1.81
N VAL A 152 -20.74 0.33 2.26
CA VAL A 152 -20.89 1.46 3.17
C VAL A 152 -20.49 1.11 4.60
N GLU A 153 -20.57 -0.16 5.00
CA GLU A 153 -20.24 -0.60 6.36
C GLU A 153 -18.73 -0.61 6.66
N THR A 154 -17.90 -0.59 5.62
CA THR A 154 -16.44 -0.52 5.70
C THR A 154 -15.88 0.90 5.45
N LYS A 155 -16.75 1.90 5.33
CA LYS A 155 -16.36 3.32 5.20
C LYS A 155 -16.05 3.98 6.54
#